data_AF-A0A2E9NN48-F1
#
_entry.id   AF-A0A2E9NN48-F1
#
_cell.length_a   1.000
_cell.length_b   1.000
_cell.length_c   1.000
_cell.angle_alpha   90.00
_cell.angle_beta   90.00
_cell.angle_gamma   90.00
#
_symmetry.space_group_name_H-M   'P 1'
#
loop_
_entity.id
_entity.type
_entity.pdbx_description
1 polymer ?
#
loop_
_entity_poly.entity_id
_entity_poly.type
_entity_poly.pdbx_seq_one_letter_code
_entity_poly.pdbx_strand_id
1 'polypeptide(L)'
;MVLVNFKTLDYVGHRWGPDSEELGSALRALDAELGRIVRALETAAGPEEIVVVIVSDHGTPAEPDPPATDRRYITEIVDGVHDRFDPDERRVVFFYGDAADNQIFIDRDRLSDLGFDLGAVAAHIEALPYIFSAYTEDEVAAASGR
;
A
#
# COMPACT_ATOMS: atom_id res chain seq x y z
N MET A 1 19.29 11.52 -20.65
CA MET A 1 18.17 11.25 -19.72
C MET A 1 18.76 10.66 -18.45
N VAL A 2 18.46 11.26 -17.30
CA VAL A 2 18.88 10.78 -15.98
C VAL A 2 17.62 10.55 -15.16
N LEU A 3 17.53 9.40 -14.51
CA LEU A 3 16.42 9.05 -13.62
C LEU A 3 17.02 8.80 -12.23
N VAL A 4 16.48 9.47 -11.22
CA VAL A 4 16.96 9.39 -9.84
C VAL A 4 15.77 9.22 -8.92
N ASN A 5 15.87 8.30 -7.96
CA ASN A 5 14.88 8.11 -6.91
C ASN A 5 15.52 8.45 -5.55
N PHE A 6 14.87 9.32 -4.78
CA PHE A 6 15.30 9.69 -3.43
C PHE A 6 14.39 9.01 -2.39
N LYS A 7 14.85 7.90 -1.81
CA LYS A 7 14.07 7.11 -0.84
C LYS A 7 14.04 7.64 0.59
N THR A 8 14.77 8.72 0.90
CA THR A 8 14.89 9.23 2.28
C THR A 8 13.54 9.57 2.89
N LEU A 9 12.65 10.25 2.16
CA LEU A 9 11.35 10.64 2.70
C LEU A 9 10.44 9.45 2.97
N ASP A 10 10.53 8.41 2.15
CA ASP A 10 9.79 7.16 2.33
C ASP A 10 10.22 6.44 3.63
N TYR A 11 11.53 6.23 3.82
CA TYR A 11 12.04 5.61 5.05
C TYR A 11 11.73 6.42 6.31
N VAL A 12 11.82 7.75 6.22
CA VAL A 12 11.52 8.63 7.36
C VAL A 12 10.02 8.64 7.64
N GLY A 13 9.18 8.78 6.61
CA GLY A 13 7.73 8.72 6.74
C GLY A 13 7.24 7.40 7.34
N HIS A 14 7.79 6.26 6.91
CA HIS A 14 7.46 4.95 7.47
C HIS A 14 7.81 4.82 8.96
N ARG A 15 8.91 5.44 9.40
CA ARG A 15 9.40 5.29 10.77
C ARG A 15 8.75 6.25 11.76
N TRP A 16 8.43 7.46 11.34
CA TRP A 16 7.98 8.55 12.22
C TRP A 16 6.59 9.10 11.90
N GLY A 17 6.03 8.79 10.73
CA GLY A 17 4.73 9.27 10.29
C GLY A 17 4.80 10.57 9.49
N PRO A 18 3.70 10.91 8.78
CA PRO A 18 3.63 12.02 7.83
C PRO A 18 3.71 13.41 8.51
N ASP A 19 3.27 13.53 9.76
CA ASP A 19 3.22 14.80 10.49
C ASP A 19 4.41 14.99 11.44
N SER A 20 5.45 14.17 11.31
CA SER A 20 6.61 14.18 12.19
C SER A 20 7.59 15.33 11.92
N GLU A 21 8.26 15.81 12.97
CA GLU A 21 9.34 16.79 12.84
C GLU A 21 10.53 16.22 12.04
N GLU A 22 10.76 14.91 12.15
CA GLU A 22 11.76 14.16 11.39
C GLU A 22 11.48 14.22 9.90
N LEU A 23 10.25 13.93 9.45
CA LEU A 23 9.89 14.02 8.04
C LEU A 23 9.98 15.47 7.54
N GLY A 24 9.48 16.43 8.33
CA GLY A 24 9.61 17.84 8.00
C GLY A 24 11.07 18.30 7.85
N SER A 25 11.98 17.77 8.66
CA SER A 25 13.41 18.07 8.57
C SER A 25 14.08 17.38 7.38
N ALA A 26 13.73 16.12 7.11
CA ALA A 26 14.20 15.40 5.92
C ALA A 26 13.73 16.07 4.62
N LEU A 27 12.50 16.58 4.57
CA LEU A 27 11.96 17.31 3.43
C LEU A 27 12.72 18.60 3.16
N ARG A 28 13.00 19.40 4.21
CA ARG A 28 13.82 20.62 4.09
C ARG A 28 15.23 20.32 3.58
N ALA A 29 15.83 19.22 4.04
CA ALA A 29 17.13 18.79 3.54
C ALA A 29 17.07 18.40 2.06
N LEU A 30 16.07 17.59 1.66
CA LEU A 30 15.90 17.19 0.27
C LEU A 30 15.67 18.39 -0.66
N ASP A 31 14.86 19.37 -0.25
CA ASP A 31 14.63 20.61 -0.99
C ASP A 31 15.95 21.37 -1.27
N ALA A 32 16.78 21.54 -0.23
CA ALA A 32 18.09 22.17 -0.37
C ALA A 32 19.00 21.40 -1.34
N GLU A 33 19.00 20.07 -1.26
CA GLU A 33 19.77 19.20 -2.15
C GLU A 33 19.30 19.26 -3.61
N LEU A 34 17.98 19.20 -3.84
CA LEU A 34 17.40 19.33 -5.17
C LEU A 34 17.77 20.67 -5.79
N GLY A 35 17.72 21.77 -5.02
CA GLY A 35 18.18 23.07 -5.48
C GLY A 35 19.65 23.07 -5.90
N ARG A 36 20.54 22.34 -5.22
CA ARG A 36 21.95 22.20 -5.61
C ARG A 36 22.10 21.42 -6.92
N ILE A 37 21.35 20.33 -7.07
CA ILE A 37 21.39 19.48 -8.26
C ILE A 37 20.89 20.26 -9.49
N VAL A 38 19.73 20.91 -9.39
CA VAL A 38 19.16 21.69 -10.50
C VAL A 38 20.12 22.79 -10.94
N ARG A 39 20.69 23.58 -10.00
CA ARG A 39 21.68 24.61 -10.34
C ARG A 39 22.93 24.06 -11.02
N ALA A 40 23.41 22.89 -10.60
CA ALA A 40 24.56 22.24 -11.22
C ALA A 40 24.25 21.80 -12.66
N LEU A 41 23.03 21.28 -12.92
CA LEU A 41 22.58 20.92 -14.25
C LEU A 41 22.43 22.15 -15.16
N GLU A 42 21.79 23.20 -14.67
CA GLU A 42 21.65 24.47 -15.40
C GLU A 42 23.00 25.09 -15.75
N THR A 43 23.97 25.02 -14.83
CA THR A 43 25.34 25.52 -15.07
C THR A 43 26.07 24.71 -16.13
N ALA A 44 25.85 23.40 -16.17
CA ALA A 44 26.54 22.50 -17.10
C ALA A 44 25.95 22.51 -18.51
N ALA A 45 24.63 22.62 -18.64
CA ALA A 45 23.93 22.49 -19.93
C ALA A 45 23.34 23.81 -20.47
N GLY A 46 23.08 24.79 -19.61
CA GLY A 46 22.25 25.96 -19.91
C GLY A 46 20.81 25.77 -19.42
N PRO A 47 20.16 26.82 -18.87
CA PRO A 47 18.84 26.69 -18.23
C PRO A 47 17.70 26.34 -19.20
N GLU A 48 17.80 26.78 -20.46
CA GLU A 48 16.79 26.49 -21.49
C GLU A 48 16.96 25.11 -22.15
N GLU A 49 18.04 24.39 -21.80
CA GLU A 49 18.40 23.11 -22.41
C GLU A 49 18.06 21.92 -21.51
N ILE A 50 17.39 22.17 -20.37
CA ILE A 50 16.99 21.13 -19.42
C ILE A 50 15.49 21.17 -19.14
N VAL A 51 14.90 19.98 -18.98
CA VAL A 51 13.54 19.82 -18.45
C VAL A 51 13.64 18.97 -17.19
N VAL A 52 13.13 19.50 -16.08
CA VAL A 52 13.09 18.82 -14.79
C VAL A 52 11.66 18.45 -14.48
N VAL A 53 11.42 17.16 -14.22
CA VAL A 53 10.13 16.64 -13.77
C VAL A 53 10.34 16.02 -12.39
N ILE A 54 9.58 16.50 -11.40
CA ILE A 54 9.60 16.01 -10.02
C ILE A 54 8.24 15.40 -9.73
N VAL A 55 8.23 14.13 -9.35
CA VAL A 55 7.04 13.34 -9.06
C VAL A 55 7.32 12.41 -7.89
N SER A 56 6.26 11.82 -7.31
CA SER A 56 6.35 10.74 -6.32
C SER A 56 5.76 9.46 -6.92
N ASP A 57 6.21 8.30 -6.42
CA ASP A 57 5.61 6.99 -6.70
C ASP A 57 4.28 6.82 -5.95
N HIS A 58 4.19 7.34 -4.72
CA HIS A 58 2.96 7.35 -3.93
C HIS A 58 2.94 8.49 -2.89
N GLY A 59 1.81 8.62 -2.19
CA GLY A 59 1.66 9.48 -1.01
C GLY A 59 1.80 8.69 0.29
N THR A 60 1.42 9.32 1.40
CA THR A 60 1.34 8.70 2.73
C THR A 60 0.03 9.15 3.39
N PRO A 61 -0.80 8.23 3.90
CA PRO A 61 -2.00 8.62 4.63
C PRO A 61 -1.62 9.33 5.94
N ALA A 62 -2.47 10.27 6.39
CA ALA A 62 -2.34 10.91 7.70
C ALA A 62 -2.46 9.88 8.83
N GLU A 63 -2.03 10.25 10.04
CA GLU A 63 -2.34 9.44 11.22
C GLU A 63 -3.86 9.38 11.46
N PRO A 64 -4.39 8.28 12.00
CA PRO A 64 -5.82 8.16 12.31
C PRO A 64 -6.27 9.21 13.34
N ASP A 65 -7.33 9.96 13.03
CA ASP A 65 -7.94 10.92 13.95
C ASP A 65 -9.02 10.27 14.84
N PRO A 66 -9.17 10.71 16.10
CA PRO A 66 -10.26 10.25 16.97
C PRO A 66 -11.65 10.40 16.31
N PRO A 67 -12.56 9.44 16.51
CA PRO A 67 -12.50 8.32 17.45
C PRO A 67 -11.81 7.05 16.91
N ALA A 68 -11.46 7.02 15.63
CA ALA A 68 -10.82 5.86 15.01
C ALA A 68 -9.30 5.96 15.17
N THR A 69 -8.77 5.43 16.28
CA THR A 69 -7.34 5.50 16.59
C THR A 69 -6.54 4.29 16.09
N ASP A 70 -7.23 3.25 15.61
CA ASP A 70 -6.61 1.96 15.35
C ASP A 70 -6.23 1.81 13.87
N ARG A 71 -4.96 1.48 13.61
CA ARG A 71 -4.54 0.94 12.31
C ARG A 71 -5.04 -0.49 12.19
N ARG A 72 -5.70 -0.81 11.06
CA ARG A 72 -6.11 -2.17 10.71
C ARG A 72 -5.08 -2.80 9.81
N TYR A 73 -4.70 -4.03 10.14
CA TYR A 73 -3.68 -4.76 9.38
C TYR A 73 -4.32 -5.92 8.63
N ILE A 74 -3.79 -6.25 7.45
CA ILE A 74 -4.31 -7.41 6.68
C ILE A 74 -4.28 -8.69 7.51
N THR A 75 -3.34 -8.83 8.44
CA THR A 75 -3.22 -10.01 9.30
C THR A 75 -4.47 -10.21 10.16
N GLU A 76 -5.09 -9.12 10.63
CA GLU A 76 -6.37 -9.18 11.36
C GLU A 76 -7.51 -9.66 10.45
N ILE A 77 -7.51 -9.22 9.19
CA ILE A 77 -8.49 -9.65 8.18
C ILE A 77 -8.30 -11.14 7.86
N VAL A 78 -7.06 -11.57 7.64
CA VAL A 78 -6.69 -12.98 7.40
C VAL A 78 -7.10 -13.86 8.57
N ASP A 79 -6.90 -13.39 9.81
CA ASP A 79 -7.33 -14.13 10.99
C ASP A 79 -8.85 -14.28 11.02
N GLY A 80 -9.61 -13.23 10.69
CA GLY A 80 -11.08 -13.30 10.57
C GLY A 80 -11.55 -14.27 9.48
N VAL A 81 -10.87 -14.29 8.33
CA VAL A 81 -11.13 -15.26 7.25
C VAL A 81 -10.90 -16.68 7.75
N HIS A 82 -9.79 -16.96 8.42
CA HIS A 82 -9.53 -18.28 8.99
C HIS A 82 -10.57 -18.67 10.03
N ASP A 83 -10.89 -17.78 10.97
CA ASP A 83 -11.88 -18.04 12.02
C ASP A 83 -13.26 -18.41 11.44
N ARG A 84 -13.62 -17.82 10.29
CA ARG A 84 -14.90 -18.06 9.63
C ARG A 84 -14.93 -19.33 8.76
N PHE A 85 -13.88 -19.53 7.96
CA PHE A 85 -13.93 -20.51 6.87
C PHE A 85 -13.08 -21.76 7.13
N ASP A 86 -12.06 -21.67 7.98
CA ASP A 86 -11.11 -22.76 8.23
C ASP A 86 -10.47 -22.64 9.63
N PRO A 87 -11.28 -22.70 10.71
CA PRO A 87 -10.83 -22.38 12.06
C PRO A 87 -9.81 -23.38 12.59
N ASP A 88 -9.84 -24.63 12.10
CA ASP A 88 -9.04 -25.73 12.64
C ASP A 88 -7.62 -25.77 12.03
N GLU A 89 -7.49 -25.69 10.69
CA GLU A 89 -6.17 -25.77 10.06
C GLU A 89 -5.62 -24.40 9.64
N ARG A 90 -6.47 -23.40 9.41
CA ARG A 90 -6.06 -22.02 9.02
C ARG A 90 -5.15 -21.99 7.78
N ARG A 91 -5.56 -22.66 6.72
CA ARG A 91 -4.81 -22.87 5.46
C ARG A 91 -5.51 -22.33 4.22
N VAL A 92 -6.75 -21.85 4.31
CA VAL A 92 -7.46 -21.27 3.16
C VAL A 92 -6.81 -20.00 2.62
N VAL A 93 -5.99 -19.30 3.40
CA VAL A 93 -5.20 -18.15 2.92
C VAL A 93 -3.75 -18.56 2.68
N PHE A 94 -3.24 -18.33 1.47
CA PHE A 94 -1.80 -18.42 1.20
C PHE A 94 -1.09 -17.21 1.81
N PHE A 95 -0.36 -17.41 2.89
CA PHE A 95 0.38 -16.35 3.55
C PHE A 95 1.82 -16.28 3.04
N TYR A 96 2.15 -15.21 2.31
CA TYR A 96 3.53 -14.95 1.86
C TYR A 96 4.35 -14.12 2.85
N GLY A 97 3.84 -13.85 4.05
CA GLY A 97 4.58 -13.05 5.05
C GLY A 97 4.57 -11.55 4.77
N ASP A 98 3.85 -11.10 3.74
CA ASP A 98 3.73 -9.71 3.35
C ASP A 98 2.26 -9.33 3.16
N ALA A 99 1.91 -8.17 3.69
CA ALA A 99 0.61 -7.55 3.59
C ALA A 99 0.46 -6.65 2.36
N ALA A 100 1.36 -6.81 1.38
CA ALA A 100 1.44 -5.92 0.25
C ALA A 100 0.13 -5.90 -0.55
N ASP A 101 -0.22 -4.69 -0.98
CA ASP A 101 -1.24 -4.40 -1.99
C ASP A 101 -2.70 -4.69 -1.63
N ASN A 102 -3.03 -4.92 -0.35
CA ASN A 102 -4.40 -5.23 0.09
C ASN A 102 -5.01 -6.44 -0.64
N GLN A 103 -4.18 -7.42 -1.00
CA GLN A 103 -4.59 -8.65 -1.68
C GLN A 103 -4.48 -9.85 -0.74
N ILE A 104 -5.41 -10.80 -0.90
CA ILE A 104 -5.43 -12.06 -0.14
C ILE A 104 -5.53 -13.19 -1.15
N PHE A 105 -4.54 -14.08 -1.17
CA PHE A 105 -4.52 -15.24 -2.04
C PHE A 105 -5.21 -16.41 -1.33
N ILE A 106 -6.23 -16.97 -1.97
CA ILE A 106 -7.07 -18.02 -1.40
C ILE A 106 -6.79 -19.37 -2.05
N ASP A 107 -6.62 -20.41 -1.24
CA ASP A 107 -6.62 -21.81 -1.67
C ASP A 107 -8.05 -22.20 -2.08
N ARG A 108 -8.35 -22.05 -3.38
CA ARG A 108 -9.70 -22.28 -3.94
C ARG A 108 -10.15 -23.74 -3.76
N ASP A 109 -9.22 -24.70 -3.86
CA ASP A 109 -9.54 -26.13 -3.71
C ASP A 109 -9.93 -26.42 -2.27
N ARG A 110 -9.12 -25.96 -1.30
CA ARG A 110 -9.45 -26.11 0.13
C ARG A 110 -10.74 -25.40 0.50
N LEU A 111 -10.95 -24.18 0.02
CA LEU A 111 -12.18 -23.43 0.27
C LEU A 111 -13.41 -24.19 -0.25
N SER A 112 -13.29 -24.79 -1.45
CA SER A 112 -14.36 -25.61 -2.03
C SER A 112 -14.59 -26.91 -1.26
N ASP A 113 -13.54 -27.58 -0.78
CA ASP A 113 -13.64 -28.79 0.05
C ASP A 113 -14.36 -28.49 1.38
N LEU A 114 -14.20 -27.26 1.90
CA LEU A 114 -14.90 -26.74 3.07
C LEU A 114 -16.32 -26.27 2.77
N GLY A 115 -16.76 -26.32 1.50
CA GLY A 115 -18.12 -26.00 1.07
C GLY A 115 -18.40 -24.52 0.84
N PHE A 116 -17.36 -23.71 0.62
CA PHE A 116 -17.48 -22.27 0.37
C PHE A 116 -16.92 -21.88 -1.00
N ASP A 117 -17.24 -20.65 -1.43
CA ASP A 117 -16.71 -20.04 -2.65
C ASP A 117 -16.05 -18.67 -2.35
N LEU A 118 -15.37 -18.09 -3.34
CA LEU A 118 -14.71 -16.80 -3.19
C LEU A 118 -15.70 -15.67 -2.87
N GLY A 119 -16.94 -15.77 -3.34
CA GLY A 119 -17.99 -14.78 -3.07
C GLY A 119 -18.31 -14.72 -1.58
N ALA A 120 -18.36 -15.86 -0.89
CA ALA A 120 -18.54 -15.92 0.56
C ALA A 120 -17.40 -15.22 1.31
N VAL A 121 -16.15 -15.40 0.86
CA VAL A 121 -14.98 -14.74 1.46
C VAL A 121 -15.03 -13.23 1.25
N ALA A 122 -15.30 -12.77 0.02
CA ALA A 122 -15.44 -11.34 -0.28
C ALA A 122 -16.54 -10.69 0.56
N ALA A 123 -17.73 -11.31 0.63
CA ALA A 123 -18.85 -10.81 1.42
C ALA A 123 -18.53 -10.76 2.93
N HIS A 124 -17.74 -11.71 3.45
CA HIS A 124 -17.30 -11.68 4.84
C HIS A 124 -16.34 -10.51 5.12
N ILE A 125 -15.37 -10.28 4.24
CA ILE A 125 -14.40 -9.17 4.36
C ILE A 125 -15.12 -7.82 4.22
N GLU A 126 -16.01 -7.68 3.25
CA GLU A 126 -16.77 -6.45 3.03
C GLU A 126 -17.73 -6.12 4.20
N ALA A 127 -18.20 -7.12 4.94
CA ALA A 127 -19.03 -6.91 6.12
C ALA A 127 -18.26 -6.33 7.33
N LEU A 128 -16.92 -6.23 7.27
CA LEU A 128 -16.12 -5.63 8.33
C LEU A 128 -16.36 -4.11 8.38
N PRO A 129 -16.52 -3.50 9.58
CA PRO A 129 -16.96 -2.10 9.71
C PRO A 129 -15.97 -1.05 9.20
N TYR A 130 -14.75 -1.47 8.81
CA TYR A 130 -13.67 -0.63 8.33
C TYR A 130 -13.27 -0.96 6.88
N ILE A 131 -13.95 -1.89 6.21
CA ILE A 131 -13.75 -2.20 4.79
C ILE A 131 -14.83 -1.49 3.98
N PHE A 132 -14.40 -0.79 2.94
CA PHE A 132 -15.32 -0.10 2.03
C PHE A 132 -15.90 -1.06 0.98
N SER A 133 -15.07 -1.94 0.43
CA SER A 133 -15.46 -2.96 -0.55
C SER A 133 -14.44 -4.09 -0.58
N ALA A 134 -14.87 -5.29 -0.96
CA ALA A 134 -14.00 -6.41 -1.29
C ALA A 134 -14.43 -7.00 -2.63
N TYR A 135 -13.47 -7.32 -3.48
CA TYR A 135 -13.73 -7.88 -4.82
C TYR A 135 -12.97 -9.18 -4.98
N THR A 136 -13.62 -10.14 -5.63
CA THR A 136 -12.97 -11.35 -6.14
C THR A 136 -12.14 -11.02 -7.38
N GLU A 137 -11.15 -11.87 -7.67
CA GLU A 137 -10.36 -11.76 -8.90
C GLU A 137 -11.26 -11.80 -10.16
N ASP A 138 -12.31 -12.63 -10.14
CA ASP A 138 -13.22 -12.80 -11.27
C ASP A 138 -14.02 -11.51 -11.55
N GLU A 139 -14.41 -10.76 -10.51
CA GLU A 139 -15.07 -9.44 -10.64
C GLU A 139 -14.12 -8.38 -11.20
N VAL A 140 -12.85 -8.38 -10.73
CA VAL A 140 -11.82 -7.45 -11.23
C VAL A 140 -11.48 -7.74 -12.70
N ALA A 141 -11.38 -9.02 -13.08
CA ALA A 141 -11.14 -9.44 -14.46
C ALA A 141 -12.28 -9.00 -15.39
N ALA A 142 -13.53 -9.29 -14.99
CA ALA A 142 -14.72 -8.90 -15.74
C ALA A 142 -14.81 -7.38 -15.96
N ALA A 143 -14.48 -6.58 -14.94
CA ALA A 143 -14.45 -5.12 -15.06
C ALA A 143 -13.31 -4.59 -15.96
N SER A 144 -12.19 -5.33 -16.01
CA SER A 144 -11.01 -4.98 -16.81
C SER A 144 -11.12 -5.38 -18.28
N GLY A 145 -12.21 -6.05 -18.68
CA GLY A 145 -12.39 -6.60 -20.03
C GLY A 145 -11.40 -7.71 -20.36
N ARG A 146 -10.88 -8.40 -19.33
CA ARG A 146 -9.99 -9.56 -19.45
C ARG A 146 -10.75 -10.86 -19.27
#